data_AF-A0A1Q7W8B2-F1
#
_entry.id   AF-A0A1Q7W8B2-F1
#
_cell.length_a   1.000
_cell.length_b   1.000
_cell.length_c   1.000
_cell.angle_alpha   90.00
_cell.angle_beta   90.00
_cell.angle_gamma   90.00
#
_symmetry.space_group_name_H-M   'P 1'
#
loop_
_entity.id
_entity.type
_entity.pdbx_description
1 polymer ?
#
loop_
_entity_poly.entity_id
_entity_poly.type
_entity_poly.pdbx_seq_one_letter_code
_entity_poly.pdbx_strand_id
1 'polypeptide(L)'
;MSWLPADFVHPARAELPTGHHLRPIRASDVDLDYPAVMGSRERLWSMFGEPWGWPPPSMTVEEDRVDLARHEAEMESHRSFNYALFDAAEETLLGCVYVDPPERAGADAEISWWVVDPLAGTEVERTLDEFVPRWIADRWPFTQPRYIGRDLTWTEWLNLPPLDA
;
A
#
# COMPACT_ATOMS: atom_id res chain seq x y z
N MET A 1 10.92 -10.07 -17.95
CA MET A 1 11.97 -9.19 -17.37
C MET A 1 11.58 -8.92 -15.92
N SER A 2 12.52 -8.72 -15.00
CA SER A 2 12.19 -8.24 -13.64
C SER A 2 11.62 -6.82 -13.75
N TRP A 3 10.57 -6.52 -12.99
CA TRP A 3 9.96 -5.18 -12.95
C TRP A 3 10.83 -4.15 -12.21
N LEU A 4 11.85 -4.62 -11.49
CA LEU A 4 12.87 -3.80 -10.82
C LEU A 4 14.28 -4.14 -11.31
N PRO A 5 15.22 -3.17 -11.28
CA PRO A 5 16.65 -3.42 -11.44
C PRO A 5 17.17 -4.44 -10.42
N ALA A 6 18.15 -5.27 -10.82
CA ALA A 6 18.68 -6.35 -9.98
C ALA A 6 19.43 -5.85 -8.73
N ASP A 7 19.93 -4.61 -8.76
CA ASP A 7 20.62 -3.93 -7.67
C ASP A 7 19.72 -2.93 -6.93
N PHE A 8 18.41 -2.93 -7.21
CA PHE A 8 17.47 -2.05 -6.53
C PHE A 8 17.43 -2.37 -5.03
N VAL A 9 17.48 -1.31 -4.22
CA VAL A 9 17.33 -1.39 -2.76
C VAL A 9 16.10 -0.56 -2.40
N HIS A 10 15.05 -1.24 -1.95
CA HIS A 10 13.83 -0.57 -1.53
C HIS A 10 14.08 0.28 -0.27
N PRO A 11 13.38 1.42 -0.10
CA PRO A 11 13.50 2.23 1.11
C PRO A 11 13.12 1.44 2.38
N ALA A 12 13.96 1.48 3.42
CA ALA A 12 13.61 0.85 4.71
C ALA A 12 12.74 1.75 5.60
N ARG A 13 12.72 3.07 5.32
CA ARG A 13 11.95 4.08 6.05
C ARG A 13 11.79 5.33 5.20
N ALA A 14 10.67 6.04 5.33
CA ALA A 14 10.44 7.33 4.70
C ALA A 14 9.67 8.27 5.65
N GLU A 15 10.25 9.42 5.97
CA GLU A 15 9.64 10.39 6.91
C GLU A 15 8.62 11.29 6.20
N LEU A 16 7.48 11.51 6.84
CA LEU A 16 6.50 12.50 6.41
C LEU A 16 6.67 13.81 7.20
N PRO A 17 6.40 14.98 6.58
CA PRO A 17 6.46 16.27 7.26
C PRO A 17 5.57 16.40 8.51
N THR A 18 4.53 15.58 8.63
CA THR A 18 3.62 15.54 9.78
C THR A 18 4.19 14.81 11.00
N GLY A 19 5.42 14.27 10.92
CA GLY A 19 6.04 13.48 11.98
C GLY A 19 5.66 12.00 11.98
N HIS A 20 4.89 11.56 10.99
CA HIS A 20 4.62 10.15 10.70
C HIS A 20 5.73 9.57 9.81
N HIS A 21 5.79 8.26 9.67
CA HIS A 21 6.70 7.61 8.72
C HIS A 21 6.10 6.37 8.08
N LEU A 22 6.62 6.04 6.91
CA LEU A 22 6.41 4.76 6.24
C LEU A 22 7.58 3.83 6.55
N ARG A 23 7.29 2.54 6.79
CA ARG A 23 8.28 1.47 6.76
C ARG A 23 7.67 0.16 6.24
N PRO A 24 8.47 -0.79 5.76
CA PRO A 24 8.02 -2.16 5.50
C PRO A 24 7.14 -2.71 6.61
N ILE A 25 5.96 -3.21 6.25
CA ILE A 25 5.09 -3.92 7.19
C ILE A 25 5.70 -5.31 7.51
N ARG A 26 5.44 -5.80 8.72
CA ARG A 26 5.95 -7.08 9.22
C ARG A 26 4.84 -7.91 9.83
N ALA A 27 5.02 -9.22 9.90
CA ALA A 27 4.08 -10.11 10.60
C ALA A 27 3.87 -9.72 12.08
N SER A 28 4.87 -9.09 12.70
CA SER A 28 4.81 -8.61 14.09
C SER A 28 3.88 -7.40 14.29
N ASP A 29 3.47 -6.73 13.22
CA ASP A 29 2.64 -5.51 13.30
C ASP A 29 1.14 -5.82 13.45
N VAL A 30 0.75 -7.10 13.41
CA VAL A 30 -0.66 -7.53 13.43
C VAL A 30 -1.50 -6.95 14.57
N ASP A 31 -0.92 -6.75 15.75
CA ASP A 31 -1.65 -6.18 16.89
C ASP A 31 -2.02 -4.70 16.67
N LEU A 32 -1.35 -4.03 15.71
CA LEU A 32 -1.63 -2.67 15.24
C LEU A 32 -2.41 -2.66 13.92
N ASP A 33 -2.09 -3.56 12.99
CA ASP A 33 -2.72 -3.63 11.67
C ASP A 33 -4.16 -4.10 11.75
N TYR A 34 -4.42 -5.20 12.47
CA TYR A 34 -5.76 -5.75 12.60
C TYR A 34 -6.81 -4.72 13.06
N PRO A 35 -6.60 -3.94 14.15
CA PRO A 35 -7.55 -2.90 14.53
C PRO A 35 -7.63 -1.75 13.51
N ALA A 36 -6.55 -1.41 12.80
CA ALA A 36 -6.57 -0.39 11.75
C ALA A 36 -7.43 -0.81 10.55
N VAL A 37 -7.20 -2.04 10.06
CA VAL A 37 -7.94 -2.67 8.95
C VAL A 37 -9.40 -2.87 9.34
N MET A 38 -9.67 -3.59 10.43
CA MET A 38 -11.03 -3.95 10.82
C MET A 38 -11.83 -2.75 11.33
N GLY A 39 -11.16 -1.77 11.94
CA GLY A 39 -11.77 -0.49 12.33
C GLY A 39 -12.15 0.40 11.12
N SER A 40 -11.48 0.23 9.98
CA SER A 40 -11.72 0.99 8.75
C SER A 40 -12.40 0.17 7.65
N ARG A 41 -12.90 -1.02 7.99
CA ARG A 41 -13.25 -2.08 7.04
C ARG A 41 -14.28 -1.66 5.99
N GLU A 42 -15.33 -0.93 6.35
CA GLU A 42 -16.35 -0.51 5.37
C GLU A 42 -15.75 0.39 4.28
N ARG A 43 -14.89 1.34 4.68
CA ARG A 43 -14.18 2.21 3.75
C ARG A 43 -13.19 1.42 2.90
N LEU A 44 -12.40 0.53 3.51
CA LEU A 44 -11.45 -0.32 2.78
C LEU A 44 -12.15 -1.24 1.78
N TRP A 45 -13.27 -1.85 2.17
CA TRP A 45 -14.07 -2.70 1.28
C TRP A 45 -14.58 -1.94 0.07
N SER A 46 -14.93 -0.65 0.22
CA SER A 46 -15.36 0.17 -0.92
C SER A 46 -14.26 0.41 -1.97
N MET A 47 -12.99 0.29 -1.58
CA MET A 47 -11.83 0.45 -2.45
C MET A 47 -11.34 -0.89 -2.99
N PHE A 48 -11.23 -1.90 -2.12
CA PHE A 48 -10.50 -3.14 -2.39
C PHE A 48 -11.39 -4.38 -2.46
N GLY A 49 -12.67 -4.26 -2.11
CA GLY A 49 -13.60 -5.38 -2.02
C GLY A 49 -13.94 -6.00 -3.38
N GLU A 50 -14.16 -5.18 -4.41
CA GLU A 50 -14.37 -5.67 -5.79
C GLU A 50 -13.10 -6.27 -6.41
N PRO A 51 -11.92 -5.60 -6.40
CA PRO A 51 -10.73 -6.15 -7.02
C PRO A 51 -10.14 -7.35 -6.26
N TRP A 52 -10.18 -7.35 -4.92
CA TRP A 52 -9.42 -8.32 -4.12
C TRP A 52 -10.25 -9.09 -3.08
N GLY A 53 -11.53 -8.76 -2.90
CA GLY A 53 -12.34 -9.38 -1.83
C GLY A 53 -11.83 -9.05 -0.42
N TRP A 54 -11.14 -7.92 -0.26
CA TRP A 54 -10.48 -7.53 0.99
C TRP A 54 -10.99 -6.18 1.53
N PRO A 55 -11.09 -5.99 2.86
CA PRO A 55 -11.00 -7.00 3.92
C PRO A 55 -12.39 -7.65 4.19
N PRO A 56 -12.49 -8.99 4.19
CA PRO A 56 -13.76 -9.66 4.45
C PRO A 56 -14.24 -9.41 5.88
N PRO A 57 -15.57 -9.45 6.14
CA PRO A 57 -16.12 -9.20 7.49
C PRO A 57 -15.67 -10.24 8.52
N SER A 58 -15.31 -11.43 8.06
CA SER A 58 -14.89 -12.56 8.89
C SER A 58 -13.38 -12.60 9.15
N MET A 59 -12.62 -11.59 8.69
CA MET A 59 -11.17 -11.58 8.83
C MET A 59 -10.76 -11.71 10.31
N THR A 60 -9.94 -12.72 10.53
CA THR A 60 -9.38 -13.12 11.81
C THR A 60 -8.01 -12.46 12.04
N VAL A 61 -7.64 -12.21 13.30
CA VAL A 61 -6.29 -11.72 13.66
C VAL A 61 -5.19 -12.65 13.11
N GLU A 62 -5.45 -13.96 13.07
CA GLU A 62 -4.48 -14.91 12.53
C GLU A 62 -4.42 -14.87 11.00
N GLU A 63 -5.55 -14.64 10.33
CA GLU A 63 -5.57 -14.46 8.87
C GLU A 63 -4.82 -13.20 8.46
N ASP A 64 -4.99 -12.12 9.24
CA ASP A 64 -4.25 -10.87 9.10
C ASP A 64 -2.75 -11.09 9.29
N ARG A 65 -2.33 -11.76 10.38
CA ARG A 65 -0.92 -12.13 10.63
C ARG A 65 -0.30 -12.90 9.45
N VAL A 66 -1.05 -13.85 8.88
CA VAL A 66 -0.61 -14.65 7.73
C VAL A 66 -0.44 -13.77 6.49
N ASP A 67 -1.35 -12.83 6.26
CA ASP A 67 -1.25 -11.88 5.15
C ASP A 67 -0.05 -10.93 5.30
N LEU A 68 0.19 -10.44 6.53
CA LEU A 68 1.38 -9.64 6.83
C LEU A 68 2.68 -10.42 6.63
N ALA A 69 2.73 -11.69 7.03
CA ALA A 69 3.89 -12.56 6.80
C ALA A 69 4.14 -12.80 5.30
N ARG A 70 3.07 -12.91 4.49
CA ARG A 70 3.16 -12.97 3.03
C ARG A 70 3.77 -11.70 2.47
N HIS A 71 3.28 -10.53 2.88
CA HIS A 71 3.79 -9.23 2.45
C HIS A 71 5.25 -9.00 2.86
N GLU A 72 5.64 -9.41 4.06
CA GLU A 72 7.03 -9.36 4.52
C GLU A 72 7.95 -10.18 3.59
N ALA A 73 7.57 -11.42 3.27
CA ALA A 73 8.33 -12.27 2.35
C ALA A 73 8.32 -11.78 0.89
N GLU A 74 7.21 -11.20 0.42
CA GLU A 74 7.12 -10.55 -0.89
C GLU A 74 8.08 -9.37 -0.98
N MET A 75 8.16 -8.56 0.06
CA MET A 75 9.08 -7.43 0.13
C MET A 75 10.54 -7.86 0.15
N GLU A 76 10.91 -8.88 0.94
CA GLU A 76 12.28 -9.42 0.95
C GLU A 76 12.73 -9.94 -0.42
N SER A 77 11.78 -10.42 -1.22
CA SER A 77 12.03 -10.98 -2.55
C SER A 77 11.66 -10.04 -3.71
N HIS A 78 11.36 -8.76 -3.42
CA HIS A 78 10.96 -7.72 -4.38
C HIS A 78 9.83 -8.14 -5.34
N ARG A 79 8.85 -8.91 -4.83
CA ARG A 79 7.65 -9.28 -5.60
C ARG A 79 6.58 -8.20 -5.56
N SER A 80 6.40 -7.57 -4.42
CA SER A 80 5.49 -6.45 -4.15
C SER A 80 5.96 -5.79 -2.85
N PHE A 81 5.41 -4.62 -2.54
CA PHE A 81 5.78 -3.90 -1.33
C PHE A 81 4.56 -3.32 -0.63
N ASN A 82 4.43 -3.61 0.66
CA ASN A 82 3.45 -2.99 1.55
C ASN A 82 4.18 -2.20 2.64
N TYR A 83 4.00 -0.88 2.64
CA TYR A 83 4.53 0.03 3.64
C TYR A 83 3.43 0.48 4.59
N ALA A 84 3.58 0.19 5.88
CA ALA A 84 2.70 0.71 6.91
C ALA A 84 3.06 2.16 7.26
N LEU A 85 2.03 3.00 7.39
CA LEU A 85 2.10 4.35 7.93
C LEU A 85 1.95 4.31 9.44
N PHE A 86 2.97 4.77 10.15
CA PHE A 86 2.97 4.84 11.62
C PHE A 86 3.01 6.27 12.12
N ASP A 87 2.55 6.46 13.35
CA ASP A 87 2.98 7.61 14.16
C ASP A 87 4.48 7.52 14.50
N ALA A 88 5.03 8.61 15.04
CA ALA A 88 6.46 8.70 15.36
C ALA A 88 6.96 7.61 16.32
N ALA A 89 6.08 7.09 17.19
CA ALA A 89 6.42 6.12 18.23
C ALA A 89 6.21 4.66 17.78
N GLU A 90 5.62 4.44 16.60
CA GLU A 90 5.12 3.14 16.12
C GLU A 90 4.13 2.49 17.11
N GLU A 91 3.32 3.32 17.79
CA GLU A 91 2.27 2.85 18.70
C GLU A 91 0.94 2.62 17.96
N THR A 92 0.78 3.22 16.78
CA THR A 92 -0.42 3.11 15.95
C THR A 92 -0.08 2.93 14.48
N LEU A 93 -0.70 1.96 13.83
CA LEU A 93 -0.75 1.85 12.36
C LEU A 93 -1.95 2.65 11.83
N LEU A 94 -1.67 3.55 10.90
CA LEU A 94 -2.58 4.61 10.46
C LEU A 94 -2.97 4.50 8.99
N GLY A 95 -2.45 3.51 8.27
CA GLY A 95 -2.65 3.33 6.84
C GLY A 95 -1.57 2.47 6.22
N CYS A 96 -1.71 2.19 4.92
CA CYS A 96 -0.71 1.47 4.14
C CYS A 96 -0.52 2.09 2.75
N VAL A 97 0.66 1.91 2.18
CA VAL A 97 1.01 2.21 0.79
C VAL A 97 1.50 0.92 0.12
N TYR A 98 0.84 0.53 -0.96
CA TYR A 98 1.16 -0.62 -1.77
C TYR A 98 1.90 -0.18 -3.03
N VAL A 99 2.95 -0.90 -3.39
CA VAL A 99 3.71 -0.74 -4.64
C VAL A 99 3.87 -2.12 -5.25
N ASP A 100 3.14 -2.35 -6.34
CA ASP A 100 3.01 -3.64 -6.99
C ASP A 100 3.54 -3.60 -8.43
N PRO A 101 4.03 -4.73 -8.97
CA PRO A 101 4.24 -4.85 -10.40
C PRO A 101 2.90 -4.66 -11.14
N PRO A 102 2.91 -4.09 -12.35
CA PRO A 102 1.69 -3.81 -13.07
C PRO A 102 0.96 -5.10 -13.48
N GLU A 103 -0.33 -5.21 -13.18
CA GLU A 103 -1.17 -6.28 -13.73
C GLU A 103 -1.86 -5.87 -15.04
N ARG A 104 -1.97 -4.56 -15.30
CA ARG A 104 -2.67 -3.99 -16.46
C ARG A 104 -1.74 -3.19 -17.34
N ALA A 105 -1.92 -3.29 -18.66
CA ALA A 105 -1.09 -2.64 -19.66
C ALA A 105 -0.98 -1.11 -19.46
N GLY A 106 0.17 -0.55 -19.83
CA GLY A 106 0.38 0.91 -19.82
C GLY A 106 0.81 1.49 -18.47
N ALA A 107 1.49 0.72 -17.62
CA ALA A 107 2.22 1.19 -16.44
C ALA A 107 3.44 0.29 -16.21
N ASP A 108 4.44 0.79 -15.48
CA ASP A 108 5.58 0.01 -14.99
C ASP A 108 5.54 -0.28 -13.47
N ALA A 109 4.55 0.29 -12.76
CA ALA A 109 4.16 -0.05 -11.40
C ALA A 109 2.70 0.36 -11.11
N GLU A 110 2.06 -0.33 -10.17
CA GLU A 110 0.72 -0.04 -9.68
C GLU A 110 0.79 0.30 -8.18
N ILE A 111 0.28 1.48 -7.83
CA ILE A 111 0.47 2.05 -6.50
C ILE A 111 -0.89 2.48 -5.96
N SER A 112 -1.18 2.10 -4.73
CA SER A 112 -2.40 2.49 -4.03
C SER A 112 -2.11 2.70 -2.56
N TRP A 113 -2.93 3.49 -1.89
CA TRP A 113 -2.78 3.72 -0.45
C TRP A 113 -4.10 4.08 0.21
N TRP A 114 -4.13 3.91 1.52
CA TRP A 114 -5.25 4.28 2.37
C TRP A 114 -4.73 4.77 3.72
N VAL A 115 -5.59 5.53 4.42
CA VAL A 115 -5.43 5.84 5.85
C VAL A 115 -6.64 5.30 6.60
N VAL A 116 -6.49 5.08 7.91
CA VAL A 116 -7.61 4.68 8.77
C VAL A 116 -8.76 5.69 8.67
N ASP A 117 -9.99 5.22 8.88
CA ASP A 117 -11.20 6.04 8.72
C ASP A 117 -11.17 7.38 9.50
N PRO A 118 -10.68 7.45 10.77
CA PRO A 118 -10.55 8.71 11.50
C PRO A 118 -9.62 9.75 10.86
N LEU A 119 -8.72 9.34 9.97
CA LEU A 119 -7.79 10.24 9.27
C LEU A 119 -8.29 10.66 7.88
N ALA A 120 -9.42 10.13 7.41
CA ALA A 120 -9.99 10.53 6.13
C ALA A 120 -10.32 12.04 6.11
N GLY A 121 -9.88 12.74 5.07
CA GLY A 121 -10.05 14.18 4.88
C GLY A 121 -9.15 15.06 5.75
N THR A 122 -8.29 14.47 6.59
CA THR A 122 -7.40 15.22 7.50
C THR A 122 -6.14 15.71 6.78
N GLU A 123 -5.33 16.50 7.49
CA GLU A 123 -4.01 16.92 7.00
C GLU A 123 -3.04 15.75 6.82
N VAL A 124 -3.19 14.66 7.58
CA VAL A 124 -2.34 13.47 7.44
C VAL A 124 -2.58 12.80 6.09
N GLU A 125 -3.85 12.58 5.72
CA GLU A 125 -4.19 12.00 4.41
C GLU A 125 -3.70 12.90 3.26
N ARG A 126 -3.96 14.20 3.33
CA ARG A 126 -3.49 15.15 2.30
C ARG A 126 -1.98 15.16 2.17
N THR A 127 -1.27 15.08 3.30
CA THR A 127 0.20 15.01 3.28
C THR A 127 0.68 13.72 2.65
N LEU A 128 0.03 12.59 2.95
CA LEU A 128 0.34 11.30 2.32
C LEU A 128 0.08 11.34 0.80
N ASP A 129 -1.05 11.92 0.38
CA ASP A 129 -1.42 12.08 -1.04
C ASP A 129 -0.37 12.89 -1.82
N GLU A 130 0.20 13.94 -1.21
CA GLU A 130 1.29 14.71 -1.83
C GLU A 130 2.66 14.00 -1.74
N PHE A 131 2.87 13.25 -0.67
CA PHE A 131 4.13 12.60 -0.37
C PHE A 131 4.39 11.41 -1.29
N VAL A 132 3.42 10.50 -1.45
CA VAL A 132 3.60 9.23 -2.16
C VAL A 132 4.12 9.45 -3.58
N PRO A 133 3.54 10.30 -4.44
CA PRO A 133 4.05 10.51 -5.79
C PRO A 133 5.48 11.07 -5.84
N ARG A 134 5.84 11.97 -4.91
CA ARG A 134 7.19 12.53 -4.81
C ARG A 134 8.19 11.47 -4.37
N TRP A 135 7.84 10.70 -3.34
CA TRP A 135 8.66 9.61 -2.84
C TRP A 135 8.90 8.54 -3.90
N ILE A 136 7.87 8.19 -4.69
CA ILE A 136 7.97 7.28 -5.83
C ILE A 136 8.95 7.84 -6.87
N ALA A 137 8.78 9.08 -7.31
CA ALA A 137 9.68 9.70 -8.29
C ALA A 137 11.14 9.81 -7.82
N ASP A 138 11.37 10.01 -6.52
CA ASP A 138 12.71 10.23 -5.97
C ASP A 138 13.44 8.92 -5.62
N ARG A 139 12.71 7.87 -5.23
CA ARG A 139 13.28 6.67 -4.59
C ARG A 139 13.06 5.38 -5.36
N TRP A 140 12.16 5.38 -6.33
CA TRP A 140 11.81 4.19 -7.10
C TRP A 140 12.24 4.35 -8.57
N PRO A 141 12.52 3.25 -9.28
CA PRO A 141 13.07 3.29 -10.63
C PRO A 141 11.99 3.49 -11.71
N PHE A 142 10.75 3.77 -11.32
CA PHE A 142 9.60 3.82 -12.22
C PHE A 142 9.61 5.08 -13.07
N THR A 143 9.20 4.91 -14.32
CA THR A 143 9.07 5.98 -15.32
C THR A 143 7.62 6.26 -15.67
N GLN A 144 6.74 5.27 -15.47
CA GLN A 144 5.31 5.35 -15.76
C GLN A 144 4.49 4.68 -14.64
N PRO A 145 4.64 5.13 -13.37
CA PRO A 145 3.83 4.60 -12.28
C PRO A 145 2.36 4.99 -12.45
N ARG A 146 1.46 4.15 -11.95
CA ARG A 146 0.02 4.38 -11.92
C ARG A 146 -0.49 4.45 -10.49
N TYR A 147 -1.20 5.53 -10.13
CA TYR A 147 -1.78 5.69 -8.80
C TYR A 147 -3.28 5.33 -8.81
N ILE A 148 -3.62 4.10 -8.40
CA ILE A 148 -4.98 3.58 -8.43
C ILE A 148 -5.84 4.24 -7.34
N GLY A 149 -7.05 4.63 -7.72
CA GLY A 149 -7.97 5.43 -6.94
C GLY A 149 -7.68 6.93 -6.98
N ARG A 150 -6.60 7.37 -7.65
CA ARG A 150 -6.17 8.79 -7.75
C ARG A 150 -6.15 9.24 -9.20
N ASP A 151 -5.28 8.66 -10.03
CA ASP A 151 -5.20 8.95 -11.47
C ASP A 151 -6.38 8.34 -12.24
N LEU A 152 -6.88 7.21 -11.75
CA LEU A 152 -7.99 6.44 -12.28
C LEU A 152 -8.69 5.71 -11.14
N THR A 153 -9.97 5.44 -11.31
CA THR A 153 -10.77 4.63 -10.38
C THR A 153 -10.42 3.14 -10.46
N TRP A 154 -10.77 2.38 -9.42
CA TRP A 154 -10.64 0.91 -9.43
C TRP A 154 -11.40 0.26 -10.59
N THR A 155 -12.59 0.77 -10.90
CA THR A 155 -13.39 0.29 -12.04
C THR A 155 -12.71 0.57 -13.37
N GLU A 156 -12.11 1.75 -13.56
CA GLU A 156 -11.33 2.05 -14.77
C GLU A 156 -10.12 1.13 -14.88
N TRP A 157 -9.41 0.89 -13.78
CA TRP A 157 -8.28 -0.04 -13.73
C TRP A 157 -8.68 -1.48 -14.11
N LEU A 158 -9.78 -2.01 -13.56
CA LEU A 158 -10.28 -3.35 -13.88
C LEU A 158 -10.62 -3.52 -15.38
N ASN A 159 -11.02 -2.44 -16.04
CA ASN A 159 -11.36 -2.42 -17.47
C ASN A 159 -10.15 -2.24 -18.40
N LEU A 160 -8.95 -1.99 -17.86
CA LEU A 160 -7.74 -1.94 -18.68
C LEU A 160 -7.39 -3.34 -19.21
N PRO A 161 -6.77 -3.43 -20.40
CA PRO A 161 -6.24 -4.70 -20.90
C PRO A 161 -5.28 -5.31 -19.87
N PRO A 162 -5.32 -6.64 -19.64
CA PRO A 162 -4.31 -7.31 -18.83
C PRO A 162 -2.93 -7.07 -19.45
N LEU A 163 -1.89 -7.01 -18.61
CA LEU A 163 -0.52 -7.02 -19.09
C LEU A 163 -0.28 -8.37 -19.80
N ASP A 164 0.04 -8.32 -21.10
CA ASP A 164 0.29 -9.54 -21.88
C ASP A 164 1.42 -10.35 -21.22
N ALA A 165 1.19 -11.65 -21.00
CA ALA A 165 2.15 -12.59 -20.42
C ALA A 165 3.31 -12.94 -21.37
#